data_AF-B7K6P8-F1
#
_entry.id   AF-B7K6P8-F1
#
_cell.length_a   1.000
_cell.length_b   1.000
_cell.length_c   1.000
_cell.angle_alpha   90.00
_cell.angle_beta   90.00
_cell.angle_gamma   90.00
#
_symmetry.space_group_name_H-M   'P 1'
#
loop_
_entity.id
_entity.type
_entity.pdbx_description
1 polymer ?
#
loop_
_entity_poly.entity_id
_entity_poly.type
_entity_poly.pdbx_seq_one_letter_code
_entity_poly.pdbx_strand_id
1 'polypeptide(L)'
;MSGSPAKKAPRHQSLTSPTDLQNVRVEEFLATKALSPNSQKAYRRELLTFLAIVNKPFARIQSRHIVQYKVQLTEKLAPSSVNRALSALSSFFDWLEEAYGNPNPTLTIRQNKLPLPPARDLSDAELEALFEALENRPNLTKVRDKAVFAALRHGLRAGEVASLNLGDYDGIRLHIRVAKDDSSGHVPLDAPGRDAINTYLQQRRETGESFNPTSPLFLSHSPVPNTPPRFGYQGIYYFIKELGEMAGVANLTPHRLRHTFATQLLLTGMEPLHARTLTRHKSEVSFKRYAKRALEAAAERAFYRAIGEEPPTL
;
A
#
# COMPACT_ATOMS: atom_id res chain seq x y z
N MET A 1 36.79 31.25 64.80
CA MET A 1 36.05 31.17 63.53
C MET A 1 37.06 31.01 62.40
N SER A 2 37.25 29.79 61.88
CA SER A 2 37.99 29.56 60.64
C SER A 2 37.39 28.33 59.96
N GLY A 3 36.51 28.55 58.99
CA GLY A 3 35.88 27.50 58.21
C GLY A 3 36.85 26.96 57.15
N SER A 4 37.05 25.64 57.18
CA SER A 4 37.76 24.87 56.15
C SER A 4 36.83 24.62 54.95
N PRO A 5 37.26 24.79 53.68
CA PRO A 5 36.39 24.53 52.54
C PRO A 5 36.37 23.03 52.21
N ALA A 6 35.18 22.44 52.28
CA ALA A 6 34.93 21.07 51.85
C ALA A 6 35.14 20.91 50.33
N LYS A 7 36.06 20.03 49.93
CA LYS A 7 36.22 19.56 48.54
C LYS A 7 34.93 18.86 48.09
N LYS A 8 34.22 19.41 47.10
CA LYS A 8 33.15 18.71 46.39
C LYS A 8 33.76 17.57 45.55
N ALA A 9 33.30 16.34 45.80
CA ALA A 9 33.59 15.18 44.96
C ALA A 9 32.99 15.36 43.55
N PRO A 10 33.61 14.79 42.50
CA PRO A 10 33.12 14.95 41.13
C PRO A 10 31.78 14.20 40.95
N ARG A 11 30.83 14.85 40.26
CA ARG A 11 29.58 14.25 39.82
C ARG A 11 29.89 13.08 38.87
N HIS A 12 29.53 11.86 39.26
CA HIS A 12 29.49 10.72 38.35
C HIS A 12 28.54 11.07 37.19
N GLN A 13 29.09 11.14 35.97
CA GLN A 13 28.29 11.11 34.75
C GLN A 13 27.56 9.76 34.72
N SER A 14 26.22 9.81 34.69
CA SER A 14 25.40 8.62 34.51
C SER A 14 25.68 8.03 33.13
N LEU A 15 26.30 6.85 33.09
CA LEU A 15 26.42 6.05 31.88
C LEU A 15 24.99 5.80 31.34
N THR A 16 24.71 6.28 30.13
CA THR A 16 23.46 6.01 29.41
C THR A 16 23.20 4.50 29.38
N SER A 17 21.96 4.07 29.62
CA SER A 17 21.65 2.64 29.66
C SER A 17 21.92 2.01 28.29
N PRO A 18 22.27 0.71 28.22
CA PRO A 18 22.43 0.00 26.94
C PRO A 18 21.22 0.13 26.01
N THR A 19 20.02 0.25 26.59
CA THR A 19 18.75 0.48 25.88
C THR A 19 18.70 1.85 25.19
N ASP A 20 19.26 2.89 25.81
CA ASP A 20 19.28 4.24 25.23
C ASP A 20 20.16 4.29 23.98
N LEU A 21 21.31 3.61 23.98
CA LEU A 21 22.20 3.54 22.84
C LEU A 21 21.61 2.73 21.67
N GLN A 22 20.84 1.68 21.96
CA GLN A 22 20.15 0.89 20.94
C GLN A 22 19.06 1.71 20.24
N ASN A 23 18.28 2.48 20.99
CA ASN A 23 17.25 3.35 20.44
C ASN A 23 17.85 4.42 19.53
N VAL A 24 18.95 5.06 19.96
CA VAL A 24 19.67 6.05 19.15
C VAL A 24 20.11 5.45 17.81
N ARG A 25 20.67 4.24 17.81
CA ARG A 25 21.09 3.57 16.56
C ARG A 25 19.93 3.23 15.65
N VAL A 26 18.76 2.87 16.19
CA VAL A 26 17.55 2.66 15.39
C VAL A 26 17.08 3.96 14.73
N GLU A 27 17.07 5.08 15.46
CA GLU A 27 16.68 6.37 14.88
C GLU A 27 17.68 6.85 13.82
N GLU A 28 18.98 6.67 14.05
CA GLU A 28 20.03 6.98 13.09
C GLU A 28 19.87 6.18 11.79
N PHE A 29 19.66 4.87 11.90
CA PHE A 29 19.31 4.03 10.77
C PHE A 29 18.09 4.57 10.01
N LEU A 30 17.00 4.89 10.70
CA LEU A 30 15.77 5.36 10.06
C LEU A 30 15.95 6.71 9.38
N ALA A 31 16.82 7.58 9.89
CA ALA A 31 17.17 8.85 9.29
C ALA A 31 17.99 8.69 8.01
N THR A 32 18.85 7.66 7.92
CA THR A 32 19.65 7.38 6.71
C THR A 32 18.82 6.77 5.57
N LYS A 33 17.67 6.16 5.87
CA LYS A 33 16.83 5.50 4.86
C LYS A 33 15.74 6.43 4.33
N ALA A 34 15.61 6.52 3.01
CA ALA A 34 14.52 7.21 2.33
C ALA A 34 13.16 6.46 2.40
N LEU A 35 12.75 6.02 3.59
CA LEU A 35 11.53 5.26 3.83
C LEU A 35 10.28 6.16 3.92
N SER A 36 9.09 5.59 3.67
CA SER A 36 7.82 6.28 3.94
C SER A 36 7.60 6.47 5.44
N PRO A 37 6.85 7.50 5.89
CA PRO A 37 6.56 7.67 7.32
C PRO A 37 5.94 6.41 7.95
N ASN A 38 5.04 5.74 7.22
CA ASN A 38 4.45 4.48 7.66
C ASN A 38 5.48 3.33 7.68
N SER A 39 6.36 3.27 6.70
CA SER A 39 7.47 2.28 6.67
C SER A 39 8.45 2.52 7.82
N GLN A 40 8.81 3.76 8.12
CA GLN A 40 9.66 4.11 9.27
C GLN A 40 9.00 3.71 10.58
N LYS A 41 7.71 4.03 10.77
CA LYS A 41 6.96 3.62 11.97
C LYS A 41 6.92 2.11 12.13
N ALA A 42 6.71 1.38 11.04
CA ALA A 42 6.72 -0.08 11.06
C ALA A 42 8.11 -0.61 11.43
N TYR A 43 9.17 -0.16 10.74
CA TYR A 43 10.55 -0.60 10.99
C TYR A 43 10.97 -0.30 12.42
N ARG A 44 10.75 0.92 12.92
CA ARG A 44 10.99 1.31 14.31
C ARG A 44 10.37 0.31 15.28
N ARG A 45 9.08 0.03 15.12
CA ARG A 45 8.37 -0.90 16.01
C ARG A 45 8.99 -2.29 15.98
N GLU A 46 9.22 -2.86 14.80
CA GLU A 46 9.78 -4.22 14.69
C GLU A 46 11.19 -4.29 15.31
N LEU A 47 12.05 -3.30 15.03
CA LEU A 47 13.43 -3.25 15.54
C LEU A 47 13.47 -3.11 17.07
N LEU A 48 12.71 -2.16 17.62
CA LEU A 48 12.66 -1.96 19.07
C LEU A 48 12.09 -3.18 19.81
N THR A 49 11.06 -3.81 19.23
CA THR A 49 10.49 -5.05 19.79
C THR A 49 11.52 -6.17 19.84
N PHE A 50 12.25 -6.37 18.74
CA PHE A 50 13.30 -7.37 18.67
C PHE A 50 14.43 -7.12 19.69
N LEU A 51 14.92 -5.87 19.75
CA LEU A 51 16.03 -5.50 20.63
C LEU A 51 15.65 -5.65 22.11
N ALA A 52 14.42 -5.30 22.48
CA ALA A 52 13.89 -5.51 23.83
C ALA A 52 13.83 -7.00 24.21
N ILE A 53 13.44 -7.88 23.29
CA ILE A 53 13.35 -9.33 23.53
C ILE A 53 14.74 -9.97 23.63
N VAL A 54 15.64 -9.64 22.70
CA VAL A 54 16.98 -10.24 22.68
C VAL A 54 17.85 -9.71 23.80
N ASN A 55 17.71 -8.42 24.14
CA ASN A 55 18.42 -7.73 25.22
C ASN A 55 19.93 -8.05 25.26
N LYS A 56 20.60 -7.90 24.12
CA LYS A 56 22.05 -8.11 23.97
C LYS A 56 22.68 -6.95 23.20
N PRO A 57 23.95 -6.62 23.46
CA PRO A 57 24.71 -5.72 22.59
C PRO A 57 24.75 -6.23 21.15
N PHE A 58 24.76 -5.35 20.17
CA PHE A 58 24.71 -5.71 18.75
C PHE A 58 25.78 -6.74 18.36
N ALA A 59 27.02 -6.57 18.83
CA ALA A 59 28.13 -7.50 18.58
C ALA A 59 27.95 -8.92 19.15
N ARG A 60 26.99 -9.12 20.06
CA ARG A 60 26.66 -10.43 20.65
C ARG A 60 25.37 -11.01 20.08
N ILE A 61 24.70 -10.31 19.16
CA ILE A 61 23.56 -10.85 18.44
C ILE A 61 24.08 -11.80 17.35
N GLN A 62 23.44 -12.97 17.24
CA GLN A 62 23.86 -14.07 16.39
C GLN A 62 22.61 -14.62 15.68
N SER A 63 22.81 -15.35 14.58
CA SER A 63 21.71 -15.91 13.78
C SER A 63 20.70 -16.71 14.61
N ARG A 64 21.16 -17.43 15.65
CA ARG A 64 20.26 -18.15 16.57
C ARG A 64 19.20 -17.26 17.24
N HIS A 65 19.53 -16.01 17.57
CA HIS A 65 18.60 -15.07 18.18
C HIS A 65 17.56 -14.60 17.16
N ILE A 66 17.94 -14.44 15.89
CA ILE A 66 17.01 -14.13 14.80
C ILE A 66 16.07 -15.30 14.55
N VAL A 67 16.59 -16.53 14.56
CA VAL A 67 15.77 -17.75 14.41
C VAL A 67 14.78 -17.89 15.55
N GLN A 68 15.21 -17.70 16.80
CA GLN A 68 14.31 -17.75 17.97
C GLN A 68 13.21 -16.69 17.87
N TYR A 69 13.57 -15.45 17.51
CA TYR A 69 12.59 -14.39 17.31
C TYR A 69 11.62 -14.72 16.17
N LYS A 70 12.10 -15.27 15.05
CA LYS A 70 11.26 -15.73 13.95
C LYS A 70 10.22 -16.76 14.40
N VAL A 71 10.60 -17.71 15.26
CA VAL A 71 9.68 -18.72 15.83
C VAL A 71 8.58 -18.03 16.63
N GLN A 72 8.95 -17.13 17.56
CA GLN A 72 7.99 -16.36 18.36
C GLN A 72 7.04 -15.51 17.51
N LEU A 73 7.53 -14.91 16.42
CA LEU A 73 6.68 -14.15 15.50
C LEU A 73 5.73 -15.07 14.73
N THR A 74 6.16 -16.28 14.37
CA THR A 74 5.34 -17.24 13.61
C THR A 74 4.16 -17.75 14.43
N GLU A 75 4.28 -17.79 15.76
CA GLU A 75 3.17 -18.14 16.66
C GLU A 75 2.06 -17.08 16.71
N LYS A 76 2.38 -15.82 16.37
CA LYS A 76 1.48 -14.66 16.59
C LYS A 76 1.08 -13.93 15.31
N LEU A 77 1.85 -14.08 14.24
CA LEU A 77 1.73 -13.28 13.03
C LEU A 77 1.65 -14.15 11.78
N ALA A 78 0.90 -13.67 10.79
CA ALA A 78 0.88 -14.26 9.46
C ALA A 78 2.30 -14.28 8.83
N PRO A 79 2.63 -15.27 7.98
CA PRO A 79 3.96 -15.41 7.38
C PRO A 79 4.49 -14.16 6.67
N SER A 80 3.62 -13.37 6.04
CA SER A 80 3.99 -12.10 5.39
C SER A 80 4.42 -11.03 6.39
N SER A 81 3.77 -10.97 7.55
CA SER A 81 4.13 -10.06 8.64
C SER A 81 5.46 -10.44 9.26
N VAL A 82 5.72 -11.75 9.43
CA VAL A 82 7.03 -12.27 9.85
C VAL A 82 8.12 -11.86 8.85
N ASN A 83 7.90 -12.06 7.56
CA ASN A 83 8.86 -11.67 6.53
C ASN A 83 9.15 -10.16 6.54
N ARG A 84 8.13 -9.32 6.80
CA ARG A 84 8.33 -7.87 6.94
C ARG A 84 9.23 -7.53 8.13
N ALA A 85 9.03 -8.17 9.28
CA ALA A 85 9.91 -7.98 10.44
C ALA A 85 11.34 -8.44 10.14
N LEU A 86 11.51 -9.60 9.49
CA LEU A 86 12.82 -10.08 9.06
C LEU A 86 13.50 -9.14 8.06
N SER A 87 12.76 -8.53 7.13
CA SER A 87 13.30 -7.52 6.22
C SER A 87 13.74 -6.25 6.94
N ALA A 88 13.01 -5.80 7.97
CA ALA A 88 13.44 -4.67 8.78
C ALA A 88 14.75 -4.98 9.53
N LEU A 89 14.86 -6.20 10.10
CA LEU A 89 16.07 -6.66 10.77
C LEU A 89 17.25 -6.76 9.81
N SER A 90 17.07 -7.40 8.65
CA SER A 90 18.11 -7.52 7.62
C SER A 90 18.62 -6.14 7.23
N SER A 91 17.72 -5.23 6.85
CA SER A 91 18.10 -3.89 6.42
C SER A 91 18.83 -3.08 7.51
N PHE A 92 18.45 -3.26 8.78
CA PHE A 92 19.13 -2.63 9.91
C PHE A 92 20.52 -3.19 10.15
N PHE A 93 20.68 -4.52 10.15
CA PHE A 93 21.99 -5.15 10.37
C PHE A 93 22.93 -5.00 9.18
N ASP A 94 22.42 -4.95 7.95
CA ASP A 94 23.19 -4.58 6.75
C ASP A 94 23.79 -3.17 6.94
N TRP A 95 22.95 -2.20 7.35
CA TRP A 95 23.41 -0.84 7.64
C TRP A 95 24.39 -0.77 8.81
N LEU A 96 24.15 -1.55 9.87
CA LEU A 96 25.00 -1.53 11.06
C LEU A 96 26.39 -2.13 10.77
N GLU A 97 26.46 -3.13 9.90
CA GLU A 97 27.69 -3.69 9.36
C GLU A 97 28.47 -2.65 8.55
N GLU A 98 27.80 -1.96 7.62
CA GLU A 98 28.40 -0.92 6.79
C GLU A 98 28.90 0.29 7.60
N ALA A 99 28.08 0.79 8.54
CA ALA A 99 28.36 2.02 9.27
C ALA A 99 29.29 1.83 10.48
N TYR A 100 29.31 0.65 11.12
CA TYR A 100 30.04 0.41 12.37
C TYR A 100 30.84 -0.91 12.40
N GLY A 101 30.84 -1.71 11.34
CA GLY A 101 31.56 -2.98 11.30
C GLY A 101 30.99 -4.07 12.21
N ASN A 102 29.72 -3.96 12.61
CA ASN A 102 29.08 -5.01 13.40
C ASN A 102 28.80 -6.24 12.53
N PRO A 103 28.98 -7.48 13.04
CA PRO A 103 28.60 -8.68 12.30
C PRO A 103 27.12 -8.69 11.98
N ASN A 104 26.76 -9.06 10.76
CA ASN A 104 25.37 -9.19 10.34
C ASN A 104 24.81 -10.60 10.64
N PRO A 105 23.92 -10.76 11.64
CA PRO A 105 23.38 -12.06 12.03
C PRO A 105 22.29 -12.57 11.08
N THR A 106 21.87 -11.78 10.10
CA THR A 106 20.68 -12.06 9.27
C THR A 106 20.99 -12.78 7.95
N LEU A 107 22.27 -12.84 7.55
CA LEU A 107 22.73 -13.34 6.23
C LEU A 107 22.21 -14.74 5.87
N THR A 108 22.10 -15.64 6.85
CA THR A 108 21.66 -17.03 6.63
C THR A 108 20.17 -17.26 6.90
N ILE A 109 19.44 -16.21 7.30
CA ILE A 109 18.06 -16.32 7.76
C ILE A 109 17.12 -16.33 6.56
N ARG A 110 16.54 -17.51 6.31
CA ARG A 110 15.54 -17.68 5.25
C ARG A 110 14.19 -17.08 5.65
N GLN A 111 13.63 -16.28 4.74
CA GLN A 111 12.24 -15.84 4.84
C GLN A 111 11.27 -17.02 4.67
N ASN A 112 10.04 -16.87 5.18
CA ASN A 112 8.98 -17.84 4.95
C ASN A 112 8.58 -17.86 3.49
N LYS A 113 8.45 -19.06 2.91
CA LYS A 113 7.82 -19.22 1.60
C LYS A 113 6.36 -18.80 1.74
N LEU A 114 5.95 -17.82 0.94
CA LEU A 114 4.56 -17.38 0.90
C LEU A 114 3.82 -18.17 -0.18
N PRO A 115 2.65 -18.78 0.14
CA PRO A 115 1.81 -19.36 -0.90
C PRO A 115 1.41 -18.31 -1.92
N LEU A 116 1.04 -18.74 -3.12
CA LEU A 116 0.44 -17.82 -4.08
C LEU A 116 -0.78 -17.16 -3.41
N PRO A 117 -0.94 -15.83 -3.53
CA PRO A 117 -2.12 -15.19 -2.98
C PRO A 117 -3.37 -15.80 -3.63
N PRO A 118 -4.46 -16.03 -2.87
CA PRO A 118 -5.71 -16.48 -3.46
C PRO A 118 -6.22 -15.47 -4.49
N ALA A 119 -7.06 -15.90 -5.44
CA ALA A 119 -7.87 -14.96 -6.21
C ALA A 119 -8.63 -14.10 -5.21
N ARG A 120 -8.39 -12.81 -5.31
CA ARG A 120 -9.15 -11.79 -4.59
C ARG A 120 -9.80 -10.85 -5.57
N ASP A 121 -9.64 -11.07 -6.86
CA ASP A 121 -10.40 -10.40 -7.90
C ASP A 121 -11.90 -10.62 -7.71
N LEU A 122 -12.66 -9.71 -8.27
CA LEU A 122 -14.11 -9.73 -8.24
C LEU A 122 -14.60 -10.62 -9.39
N SER A 123 -15.60 -11.44 -9.13
CA SER A 123 -16.34 -12.11 -10.20
C SER A 123 -17.15 -11.10 -11.00
N ASP A 124 -17.60 -11.50 -12.20
CA ASP A 124 -18.46 -10.65 -13.03
C ASP A 124 -19.78 -10.33 -12.31
N ALA A 125 -20.33 -11.30 -11.56
CA ALA A 125 -21.51 -11.09 -10.73
C ALA A 125 -21.27 -10.11 -9.56
N GLU A 126 -20.11 -10.18 -8.89
CA GLU A 126 -19.74 -9.20 -7.86
C GLU A 126 -19.59 -7.80 -8.47
N LEU A 127 -19.04 -7.67 -9.68
CA LEU A 127 -18.92 -6.39 -10.37
C LEU A 127 -20.27 -5.81 -10.75
N GLU A 128 -21.18 -6.63 -11.28
CA GLU A 128 -22.54 -6.20 -11.62
C GLU A 128 -23.28 -5.71 -10.36
N ALA A 129 -23.22 -6.47 -9.27
CA ALA A 129 -23.81 -6.06 -7.99
C ALA A 129 -23.24 -4.72 -7.47
N LEU A 130 -21.95 -4.43 -7.73
CA LEU A 130 -21.36 -3.14 -7.39
C LEU A 130 -21.86 -1.99 -8.27
N PHE A 131 -22.10 -2.24 -9.56
CA PHE A 131 -22.71 -1.25 -10.44
C PHE A 131 -24.15 -0.96 -10.02
N GLU A 132 -24.94 -1.98 -9.70
CA GLU A 132 -26.29 -1.82 -9.17
C GLU A 132 -26.29 -1.04 -7.84
N ALA A 133 -25.38 -1.38 -6.92
CA ALA A 133 -25.24 -0.67 -5.65
C ALA A 133 -24.83 0.80 -5.84
N LEU A 134 -23.99 1.11 -6.84
CA LEU A 134 -23.66 2.49 -7.22
C LEU A 134 -24.88 3.26 -7.73
N GLU A 135 -25.78 2.60 -8.46
CA GLU A 135 -27.04 3.21 -8.89
C GLU A 135 -27.97 3.53 -7.71
N ASN A 136 -27.92 2.73 -6.65
CA ASN A 136 -28.74 2.92 -5.46
C ASN A 136 -28.11 3.86 -4.41
N ARG A 137 -26.98 4.52 -4.71
CA ARG A 137 -26.33 5.49 -3.81
C ARG A 137 -27.17 6.77 -3.64
N PRO A 138 -27.03 7.47 -2.49
CA PRO A 138 -27.70 8.75 -2.28
C PRO A 138 -27.38 9.78 -3.36
N ASN A 139 -28.41 10.45 -3.89
CA ASN A 139 -28.30 11.40 -5.01
C ASN A 139 -27.19 12.46 -4.84
N LEU A 140 -26.97 12.94 -3.61
CA LEU A 140 -25.99 13.98 -3.30
C LEU A 140 -24.54 13.58 -3.66
N THR A 141 -24.17 12.31 -3.45
CA THR A 141 -22.79 11.83 -3.64
C THR A 141 -22.64 10.86 -4.81
N LYS A 142 -23.76 10.34 -5.33
CA LYS A 142 -23.82 9.32 -6.38
C LYS A 142 -22.92 9.62 -7.58
N VAL A 143 -22.98 10.83 -8.13
CA VAL A 143 -22.20 11.20 -9.34
C VAL A 143 -20.69 11.21 -9.06
N ARG A 144 -20.26 11.78 -7.92
CA ARG A 144 -18.86 11.73 -7.46
C ARG A 144 -18.43 10.29 -7.23
N ASP A 145 -19.24 9.50 -6.54
CA ASP A 145 -18.92 8.12 -6.15
C ASP A 145 -18.72 7.22 -7.37
N LYS A 146 -19.55 7.38 -8.41
CA LYS A 146 -19.34 6.72 -9.71
C LYS A 146 -18.01 7.10 -10.35
N ALA A 147 -17.65 8.38 -10.35
CA ALA A 147 -16.39 8.86 -10.91
C ALA A 147 -15.16 8.35 -10.12
N VAL A 148 -15.25 8.32 -8.79
CA VAL A 148 -14.21 7.75 -7.91
C VAL A 148 -14.07 6.24 -8.14
N PHE A 149 -15.19 5.52 -8.24
CA PHE A 149 -15.18 4.09 -8.53
C PHE A 149 -14.58 3.78 -9.91
N ALA A 150 -14.90 4.59 -10.93
CA ALA A 150 -14.29 4.48 -12.25
C ALA A 150 -12.77 4.64 -12.18
N ALA A 151 -12.24 5.60 -11.42
CA ALA A 151 -10.79 5.74 -11.25
C ALA A 151 -10.16 4.51 -10.56
N LEU A 152 -10.80 3.98 -9.52
CA LEU A 152 -10.32 2.81 -8.78
C LEU A 152 -10.37 1.51 -9.60
N ARG A 153 -11.43 1.30 -10.39
CA ARG A 153 -11.58 0.12 -11.25
C ARG A 153 -10.56 0.08 -12.39
N HIS A 154 -9.96 1.22 -12.74
CA HIS A 154 -8.81 1.31 -13.66
C HIS A 154 -7.46 1.15 -12.94
N GLY A 155 -7.48 0.56 -11.74
CA GLY A 155 -6.27 0.14 -11.05
C GLY A 155 -5.55 1.22 -10.26
N LEU A 156 -6.09 2.43 -10.12
CA LEU A 156 -5.49 3.45 -9.26
C LEU A 156 -5.56 3.03 -7.78
N ARG A 157 -4.53 3.36 -7.01
CA ARG A 157 -4.55 3.25 -5.54
C ARG A 157 -5.44 4.35 -4.97
N ALA A 158 -6.14 4.08 -3.87
CA ALA A 158 -6.96 5.10 -3.21
C ALA A 158 -6.18 6.38 -2.84
N GLY A 159 -4.90 6.26 -2.47
CA GLY A 159 -4.05 7.43 -2.21
C GLY A 159 -3.76 8.26 -3.47
N GLU A 160 -3.62 7.61 -4.63
CA GLU A 160 -3.44 8.29 -5.90
C GLU A 160 -4.73 9.00 -6.31
N VAL A 161 -5.88 8.32 -6.21
CA VAL A 161 -7.20 8.92 -6.46
C VAL A 161 -7.44 10.13 -5.57
N ALA A 162 -7.14 10.02 -4.27
CA ALA A 162 -7.25 11.12 -3.32
C ALA A 162 -6.35 12.31 -3.68
N SER A 163 -5.22 12.09 -4.36
CA SER A 163 -4.23 13.12 -4.70
C SER A 163 -4.47 13.82 -6.05
N LEU A 164 -5.36 13.29 -6.89
CA LEU A 164 -5.66 13.86 -8.21
C LEU A 164 -6.18 15.30 -8.11
N ASN A 165 -5.76 16.13 -9.06
CA ASN A 165 -6.32 17.46 -9.30
C ASN A 165 -6.98 17.51 -10.68
N LEU A 166 -7.73 18.57 -10.94
CA LEU A 166 -8.41 18.78 -12.22
C LEU A 166 -7.45 18.71 -13.42
N GLY A 167 -6.24 19.25 -13.29
CA GLY A 167 -5.22 19.21 -14.36
C GLY A 167 -4.60 17.84 -14.61
N ASP A 168 -4.92 16.83 -13.80
CA ASP A 168 -4.46 15.46 -14.02
C ASP A 168 -5.37 14.66 -14.95
N TYR A 169 -6.49 15.22 -15.40
CA TYR A 169 -7.39 14.55 -16.33
C TYR A 169 -7.43 15.30 -17.66
N ASP A 170 -7.03 14.63 -18.74
CA ASP A 170 -6.99 15.20 -20.10
C ASP A 170 -8.26 14.93 -20.93
N GLY A 171 -9.31 14.38 -20.29
CA GLY A 171 -10.53 13.93 -20.96
C GLY A 171 -10.50 12.46 -21.40
N ILE A 172 -9.32 11.84 -21.44
CA ILE A 172 -9.13 10.46 -21.89
C ILE A 172 -8.38 9.61 -20.84
N ARG A 173 -7.41 10.22 -20.16
CA ARG A 173 -6.45 9.57 -19.26
C ARG A 173 -6.34 10.34 -17.96
N LEU A 174 -6.04 9.61 -16.89
CA LEU A 174 -5.60 10.17 -15.62
C LEU A 174 -4.07 10.15 -15.55
N HIS A 175 -3.47 11.31 -15.33
CA HIS A 175 -2.04 11.47 -15.09
C HIS A 175 -1.77 11.35 -13.59
N ILE A 176 -1.04 10.31 -13.22
CA ILE A 176 -0.61 10.11 -11.84
C ILE A 176 0.74 10.77 -11.67
N ARG A 177 0.71 11.92 -11.01
CA ARG A 177 1.94 12.59 -10.55
C ARG A 177 2.73 11.65 -9.66
N VAL A 178 4.04 11.84 -9.62
CA VAL A 178 4.98 11.05 -8.83
C VAL A 178 4.43 10.80 -7.42
N ALA A 179 3.92 9.59 -7.20
CA ALA A 179 3.75 9.07 -5.87
C ALA A 179 5.13 8.71 -5.34
N LYS A 180 5.28 8.71 -4.01
CA LYS A 180 6.51 8.29 -3.36
C LYS A 180 6.86 6.88 -3.84
N ASP A 181 7.93 6.78 -4.63
CA ASP A 181 8.53 5.56 -5.21
C ASP A 181 8.38 5.27 -6.72
N ASP A 182 8.26 6.32 -7.53
CA ASP A 182 8.51 6.29 -9.00
C ASP A 182 7.40 5.62 -9.82
N SER A 183 6.18 5.54 -9.28
CA SER A 183 5.00 4.98 -9.97
C SER A 183 4.14 6.03 -10.69
N SER A 184 4.76 7.03 -11.30
CA SER A 184 4.07 8.02 -12.14
C SER A 184 3.62 7.39 -13.46
N GLY A 185 2.73 8.08 -14.18
CA GLY A 185 2.34 7.68 -15.52
C GLY A 185 0.89 7.99 -15.85
N HIS A 186 0.47 7.63 -17.06
CA HIS A 186 -0.90 7.82 -17.53
C HIS A 186 -1.69 6.51 -17.44
N VAL A 187 -2.92 6.62 -16.95
CA VAL A 187 -3.89 5.53 -16.96
C VAL A 187 -5.03 5.90 -17.91
N PRO A 188 -5.15 5.21 -19.06
CA PRO A 188 -6.30 5.39 -19.93
C PRO A 188 -7.56 4.86 -19.28
N LEU A 189 -8.66 5.58 -19.51
CA LEU A 189 -9.99 5.18 -19.08
C LEU A 189 -10.79 4.67 -20.28
N ASP A 190 -11.58 3.63 -20.06
CA ASP A 190 -12.60 3.19 -21.00
C ASP A 190 -13.73 4.24 -21.16
N ALA A 191 -14.64 4.04 -22.11
CA ALA A 191 -15.72 5.00 -22.36
C ALA A 191 -16.59 5.26 -21.12
N PRO A 192 -17.11 4.24 -20.41
CA PRO A 192 -17.95 4.48 -19.25
C PRO A 192 -17.20 5.17 -18.09
N GLY A 193 -15.90 4.92 -17.96
CA GLY A 193 -15.06 5.59 -16.96
C GLY A 193 -14.84 7.06 -17.25
N ARG A 194 -14.61 7.42 -18.52
CA ARG A 194 -14.55 8.83 -18.96
C ARG A 194 -15.88 9.53 -18.74
N ASP A 195 -16.98 8.88 -19.11
CA ASP A 195 -18.32 9.45 -18.96
C ASP A 195 -18.63 9.74 -17.50
N ALA A 196 -18.34 8.82 -16.58
CA ALA A 196 -18.54 9.03 -15.14
C ALA A 196 -17.77 10.27 -14.61
N ILE A 197 -16.51 10.44 -15.01
CA ILE A 197 -15.71 11.61 -14.61
C ILE A 197 -16.25 12.88 -15.27
N ASN A 198 -16.60 12.84 -16.55
CA ASN A 198 -17.12 13.99 -17.29
C ASN A 198 -18.45 14.48 -16.71
N THR A 199 -19.38 13.57 -16.40
CA THR A 199 -20.66 13.90 -15.74
C THR A 199 -20.42 14.56 -14.38
N TYR A 200 -19.48 14.04 -13.60
CA TYR A 200 -19.12 14.64 -12.31
C TYR A 200 -18.54 16.05 -12.45
N LEU A 201 -17.64 16.26 -13.42
CA LEU A 201 -17.07 17.58 -13.69
C LEU A 201 -18.12 18.56 -14.23
N GLN A 202 -19.06 18.09 -15.04
CA GLN A 202 -20.18 18.90 -15.51
C GLN A 202 -21.04 19.38 -14.33
N GLN A 203 -21.43 18.48 -13.43
CA GLN A 203 -22.22 18.83 -12.25
C GLN A 203 -21.51 19.89 -11.38
N ARG A 204 -20.18 19.78 -11.21
CA ARG A 204 -19.39 20.79 -10.49
C ARG A 204 -19.37 22.15 -11.18
N ARG A 205 -19.35 22.18 -12.52
CA ARG A 205 -19.44 23.44 -13.27
C ARG A 205 -20.80 24.10 -13.10
N GLU A 206 -21.87 23.30 -13.06
CA GLU A 206 -23.24 23.78 -12.87
C GLU A 206 -23.44 24.43 -11.48
N THR A 207 -22.62 24.08 -10.48
CA THR A 207 -22.62 24.78 -9.18
C THR A 207 -21.88 26.13 -9.19
N GLY A 208 -21.38 26.59 -10.35
CA GLY A 208 -20.64 27.84 -10.50
C GLY A 208 -19.17 27.74 -10.08
N GLU A 209 -18.63 26.54 -9.92
CA GLU A 209 -17.22 26.36 -9.54
C GLU A 209 -16.28 26.77 -10.67
N SER A 210 -15.31 27.65 -10.38
CA SER A 210 -14.22 27.96 -11.30
C SER A 210 -13.12 26.90 -11.21
N PHE A 211 -12.78 26.31 -12.36
CA PHE A 211 -11.83 25.21 -12.41
C PHE A 211 -10.38 25.72 -12.50
N ASN A 212 -9.58 25.41 -11.49
CA ASN A 212 -8.13 25.59 -11.51
C ASN A 212 -7.44 24.22 -11.67
N PRO A 213 -6.43 24.05 -12.54
CA PRO A 213 -5.69 22.78 -12.70
C PRO A 213 -5.12 22.17 -11.41
N THR A 214 -4.89 22.99 -10.38
CA THR A 214 -4.38 22.58 -9.07
C THR A 214 -5.48 22.26 -8.04
N SER A 215 -6.75 22.57 -8.34
CA SER A 215 -7.88 22.22 -7.48
C SER A 215 -8.09 20.71 -7.43
N PRO A 216 -8.54 20.14 -6.29
CA PRO A 216 -8.81 18.71 -6.17
C PRO A 216 -9.78 18.19 -7.25
N LEU A 217 -9.47 17.02 -7.82
CA LEU A 217 -10.35 16.37 -8.79
C LEU A 217 -11.62 15.86 -8.10
N PHE A 218 -11.51 15.26 -6.91
CA PHE A 218 -12.64 14.73 -6.16
C PHE A 218 -12.86 15.51 -4.87
N LEU A 219 -14.11 15.93 -4.66
CA LEU A 219 -14.52 16.71 -3.50
C LEU A 219 -15.23 15.86 -2.44
N SER A 220 -14.98 16.14 -1.17
CA SER A 220 -15.72 15.64 -0.04
C SER A 220 -17.02 16.43 0.10
N HIS A 221 -18.09 15.75 0.49
CA HIS A 221 -19.36 16.38 0.86
C HIS A 221 -19.49 16.54 2.39
N SER A 222 -18.41 16.28 3.14
CA SER A 222 -18.39 16.47 4.58
C SER A 222 -18.44 17.97 4.92
N PRO A 223 -19.27 18.40 5.89
CA PRO A 223 -19.48 19.82 6.21
C PRO A 223 -18.33 20.46 7.02
N VAL A 224 -17.09 19.94 6.93
CA VAL A 224 -15.96 20.45 7.72
C VAL A 224 -15.53 21.83 7.21
N PRO A 225 -15.57 22.90 8.03
CA PRO A 225 -15.17 24.23 7.60
C PRO A 225 -13.66 24.34 7.29
N ASN A 226 -13.29 25.27 6.39
CA ASN A 226 -11.92 25.78 6.16
C ASN A 226 -10.87 24.81 5.57
N THR A 227 -11.26 23.76 4.85
CA THR A 227 -10.37 23.01 3.96
C THR A 227 -11.03 22.94 2.59
N PRO A 228 -10.33 23.13 1.44
CA PRO A 228 -10.91 22.71 0.17
C PRO A 228 -11.26 21.23 0.35
N PRO A 229 -12.53 20.83 0.22
CA PRO A 229 -12.95 19.54 0.73
C PRO A 229 -12.41 18.48 -0.22
N ARG A 230 -11.14 18.11 -0.13
CA ARG A 230 -10.56 17.03 -0.93
C ARG A 230 -11.15 15.73 -0.41
N PHE A 231 -11.58 14.86 -1.32
CA PHE A 231 -12.00 13.53 -0.94
C PHE A 231 -10.77 12.67 -0.59
N GLY A 232 -10.44 12.65 0.70
CA GLY A 232 -9.22 12.01 1.20
C GLY A 232 -9.27 10.48 1.16
N TYR A 233 -8.09 9.86 1.35
CA TYR A 233 -7.91 8.40 1.35
C TYR A 233 -8.93 7.66 2.24
N GLN A 234 -9.15 8.16 3.47
CA GLN A 234 -10.07 7.51 4.40
C GLN A 234 -11.52 7.57 3.89
N GLY A 235 -11.94 8.70 3.33
CA GLY A 235 -13.27 8.85 2.73
C GLY A 235 -13.49 7.87 1.58
N ILE A 236 -12.50 7.73 0.68
CA ILE A 236 -12.52 6.75 -0.40
C ILE A 236 -12.59 5.32 0.15
N TYR A 237 -11.79 5.01 1.17
CA TYR A 237 -11.78 3.68 1.78
C TYR A 237 -13.15 3.33 2.40
N TYR A 238 -13.74 4.24 3.16
CA TYR A 238 -15.07 4.06 3.75
C TYR A 238 -16.15 3.92 2.68
N PHE A 239 -16.12 4.77 1.64
CA PHE A 239 -17.02 4.66 0.49
C PHE A 239 -16.97 3.27 -0.14
N ILE A 240 -15.78 2.75 -0.44
CA ILE A 240 -15.65 1.42 -1.04
C ILE A 240 -16.11 0.31 -0.10
N LYS A 241 -15.86 0.45 1.21
CA LYS A 241 -16.35 -0.52 2.19
C LYS A 241 -17.88 -0.54 2.23
N GLU A 242 -18.50 0.63 2.33
CA GLU A 242 -19.96 0.81 2.33
C GLU A 242 -20.59 0.28 1.03
N LEU A 243 -19.97 0.55 -0.12
CA LEU A 243 -20.42 0.03 -1.41
C LEU A 243 -20.38 -1.51 -1.44
N GLY A 244 -19.33 -2.12 -0.89
CA GLY A 244 -19.24 -3.57 -0.76
C GLY A 244 -20.32 -4.15 0.15
N GLU A 245 -20.62 -3.49 1.27
CA GLU A 245 -21.71 -3.88 2.17
C GLU A 245 -23.07 -3.81 1.46
N MET A 246 -23.34 -2.74 0.70
CA MET A 246 -24.56 -2.58 -0.10
C MET A 246 -24.70 -3.65 -1.19
N ALA A 247 -23.60 -4.03 -1.84
CA ALA A 247 -23.59 -5.01 -2.93
C ALA A 247 -23.52 -6.47 -2.45
N GLY A 248 -23.42 -6.72 -1.14
CA GLY A 248 -23.17 -8.08 -0.61
C GLY A 248 -21.78 -8.63 -0.92
N VAL A 249 -20.82 -7.76 -1.28
CA VAL A 249 -19.45 -8.12 -1.67
C VAL A 249 -18.52 -8.03 -0.45
N ALA A 250 -18.18 -9.20 0.10
CA ALA A 250 -17.35 -9.28 1.30
C ALA A 250 -15.92 -8.75 1.07
N ASN A 251 -15.36 -8.08 2.09
CA ASN A 251 -13.97 -7.61 2.09
C ASN A 251 -13.57 -6.75 0.89
N LEU A 252 -14.52 -5.99 0.31
CA LEU A 252 -14.21 -5.06 -0.77
C LEU A 252 -13.27 -3.96 -0.26
N THR A 253 -12.18 -3.75 -0.99
CA THR A 253 -11.21 -2.68 -0.72
C THR A 253 -10.72 -2.09 -2.05
N PRO A 254 -10.16 -0.86 -2.05
CA PRO A 254 -9.55 -0.27 -3.24
C PRO A 254 -8.47 -1.17 -3.88
N HIS A 255 -7.74 -1.93 -3.06
CA HIS A 255 -6.73 -2.86 -3.56
C HIS A 255 -7.37 -4.06 -4.26
N ARG A 256 -8.54 -4.52 -3.79
CA ARG A 256 -9.30 -5.61 -4.41
C ARG A 256 -9.71 -5.23 -5.85
N LEU A 257 -10.25 -4.02 -6.04
CA LEU A 257 -10.56 -3.45 -7.36
C LEU A 257 -9.34 -3.38 -8.29
N ARG A 258 -8.21 -2.93 -7.75
CA ARG A 258 -6.95 -2.87 -8.50
C ARG A 258 -6.44 -4.26 -8.93
N HIS A 259 -6.60 -5.26 -8.06
CA HIS A 259 -6.31 -6.64 -8.44
C HIS A 259 -7.27 -7.12 -9.52
N THR A 260 -8.57 -6.88 -9.40
CA THR A 260 -9.54 -7.22 -10.46
C THR A 260 -9.14 -6.63 -11.81
N PHE A 261 -8.78 -5.34 -11.85
CA PHE A 261 -8.33 -4.68 -13.08
C PHE A 261 -7.11 -5.38 -13.70
N ALA A 262 -6.09 -5.66 -12.89
CA ALA A 262 -4.89 -6.34 -13.37
C ALA A 262 -5.21 -7.75 -13.90
N THR A 263 -6.17 -8.47 -13.29
CA THR A 263 -6.55 -9.82 -13.71
C THR A 263 -7.25 -9.73 -15.05
N GLN A 264 -8.21 -8.80 -15.18
CA GLN A 264 -8.97 -8.59 -16.41
C GLN A 264 -8.08 -8.23 -17.60
N LEU A 265 -7.06 -7.37 -17.41
CA LEU A 265 -6.08 -7.09 -18.46
C LEU A 265 -5.37 -8.37 -18.93
N LEU A 266 -4.93 -9.23 -18.01
CA LEU A 266 -4.25 -10.48 -18.38
C LEU A 266 -5.22 -11.49 -19.04
N LEU A 267 -6.44 -11.60 -18.54
CA LEU A 267 -7.48 -12.49 -19.10
C LEU A 267 -7.95 -12.05 -20.50
N THR A 268 -7.86 -10.77 -20.82
CA THR A 268 -8.13 -10.24 -22.17
C THR A 268 -6.96 -10.45 -23.14
N GLY A 269 -5.88 -11.11 -22.70
CA GLY A 269 -4.71 -11.41 -23.53
C GLY A 269 -3.67 -10.30 -23.57
N MET A 270 -3.78 -9.28 -22.70
CA MET A 270 -2.74 -8.26 -22.61
C MET A 270 -1.44 -8.87 -22.10
N GLU A 271 -0.33 -8.51 -22.74
CA GLU A 271 0.99 -8.94 -22.33
C GLU A 271 1.30 -8.47 -20.88
N PRO A 272 1.90 -9.32 -20.02
CA PRO A 272 2.13 -9.00 -18.61
C PRO A 272 2.90 -7.72 -18.31
N LEU A 273 3.92 -7.38 -19.09
CA LEU A 273 4.68 -6.13 -18.93
C LEU A 273 3.81 -4.91 -19.25
N HIS A 274 2.94 -4.97 -20.26
CA HIS A 274 1.95 -3.92 -20.53
C HIS A 274 0.95 -3.75 -19.38
N ALA A 275 0.38 -4.86 -18.90
CA ALA A 275 -0.55 -4.84 -17.76
C ALA A 275 0.13 -4.31 -16.49
N ARG A 276 1.39 -4.68 -16.24
CA ARG A 276 2.19 -4.15 -15.12
C ARG A 276 2.41 -2.65 -15.23
N THR A 277 2.70 -2.16 -16.43
CA THR A 277 2.92 -0.73 -16.71
C THR A 277 1.66 0.07 -16.44
N LEU A 278 0.50 -0.36 -16.96
CA LEU A 278 -0.79 0.32 -16.74
C LEU A 278 -1.22 0.30 -15.28
N THR A 279 -1.06 -0.84 -14.63
CA THR A 279 -1.39 -0.97 -13.21
C THR A 279 -0.35 -0.25 -12.35
N ARG A 280 0.89 -0.03 -12.80
CA ARG A 280 1.96 0.63 -12.05
C ARG A 280 2.35 -0.16 -10.79
N HIS A 281 2.52 -1.47 -10.94
CA HIS A 281 3.06 -2.35 -9.89
C HIS A 281 4.59 -2.25 -9.84
N LYS A 282 5.11 -1.75 -8.71
CA LYS A 282 6.54 -1.55 -8.50
C LYS A 282 7.35 -2.85 -8.51
N SER A 283 6.95 -3.81 -7.70
CA SER A 283 7.68 -5.08 -7.56
C SER A 283 7.29 -6.01 -8.70
N GLU A 284 8.22 -6.23 -9.62
CA GLU A 284 8.09 -7.25 -10.66
C GLU A 284 7.87 -8.64 -10.05
N VAL A 285 8.57 -8.96 -8.96
CA VAL A 285 8.41 -10.23 -8.23
C VAL A 285 6.99 -10.36 -7.68
N SER A 286 6.44 -9.30 -7.09
CA SER A 286 5.07 -9.31 -6.58
C SER A 286 4.05 -9.41 -7.70
N PHE A 287 4.27 -8.71 -8.82
CA PHE A 287 3.40 -8.78 -9.99
C PHE A 287 3.44 -10.15 -10.63
N LYS A 288 4.63 -10.75 -10.85
CA LYS A 288 4.80 -12.10 -11.41
C LYS A 288 4.10 -13.17 -10.58
N ARG A 289 4.21 -13.11 -9.25
CA ARG A 289 3.52 -14.06 -8.34
C ARG A 289 2.00 -13.99 -8.50
N TYR A 290 1.46 -12.81 -8.72
CA TYR A 290 0.03 -12.59 -8.92
C TYR A 290 -0.40 -12.93 -10.36
N ALA A 291 0.35 -12.47 -11.36
CA ALA A 291 0.10 -12.68 -12.78
C ALA A 291 0.16 -14.16 -13.16
N LYS A 292 0.99 -14.97 -12.48
CA LYS A 292 1.06 -16.41 -12.72
C LYS A 292 -0.31 -17.08 -12.70
N ARG A 293 -1.14 -16.81 -11.68
CA ARG A 293 -2.48 -17.39 -11.57
C ARG A 293 -3.39 -16.93 -12.72
N ALA A 294 -3.37 -15.63 -13.01
CA ALA A 294 -4.20 -15.06 -14.08
C ALA A 294 -3.78 -15.60 -15.47
N LEU A 295 -2.49 -15.83 -15.68
CA LEU A 295 -1.94 -16.43 -16.88
C LEU A 295 -2.29 -17.92 -17.00
N GLU A 296 -2.26 -18.67 -15.89
CA GLU A 296 -2.75 -20.07 -15.85
C GLU A 296 -4.23 -20.13 -16.26
N ALA A 297 -5.07 -19.27 -15.68
CA ALA A 297 -6.49 -19.17 -16.04
C ALA A 297 -6.70 -18.70 -17.49
N ALA A 298 -5.90 -17.76 -17.98
CA ALA A 298 -5.96 -17.30 -19.36
C ALA A 298 -5.56 -18.42 -20.34
N ALA A 299 -4.54 -19.22 -20.01
CA ALA A 299 -4.09 -20.35 -20.80
C ALA A 299 -5.17 -21.44 -20.87
N GLU A 300 -5.83 -21.74 -19.74
CA GLU A 300 -6.95 -22.68 -19.70
C GLU A 300 -8.12 -22.19 -20.57
N ARG A 301 -8.54 -20.93 -20.42
CA ARG A 301 -9.59 -20.33 -21.27
C ARG A 301 -9.23 -20.36 -22.76
N ALA A 302 -7.97 -20.09 -23.10
CA ALA A 302 -7.49 -20.13 -24.47
C ALA A 302 -7.52 -21.56 -25.04
N PHE A 303 -7.19 -22.57 -24.25
CA PHE A 303 -7.29 -23.98 -24.63
C PHE A 303 -8.74 -24.38 -24.92
N TYR A 304 -9.67 -24.11 -24.00
CA TYR A 304 -11.09 -24.44 -24.19
C TYR A 304 -11.69 -23.74 -25.42
N ARG A 305 -11.36 -22.45 -25.62
CA ARG A 305 -11.75 -21.73 -26.83
C ARG A 305 -11.20 -22.37 -28.11
N ALA A 306 -9.95 -22.86 -28.08
CA ALA A 306 -9.32 -23.47 -29.25
C ALA A 306 -9.97 -24.81 -29.64
N ILE A 307 -10.56 -25.54 -28.68
CA ILE A 307 -11.29 -26.79 -28.93
C ILE A 307 -12.81 -26.59 -29.11
N GLY A 308 -13.30 -25.34 -29.02
CA GLY A 308 -14.73 -25.02 -29.18
C GLY A 308 -15.59 -25.38 -27.95
N GLU A 309 -14.98 -25.52 -26.78
CA GLU A 309 -15.65 -25.84 -25.52
C GLU A 309 -15.62 -24.64 -24.56
N GLU A 310 -16.50 -24.66 -23.55
CA GLU A 310 -16.44 -23.70 -22.45
C GLU A 310 -15.56 -24.23 -21.30
N PRO A 311 -14.74 -23.36 -20.67
CA PRO A 311 -13.98 -23.75 -19.50
C PRO A 311 -14.90 -24.09 -18.32
N PRO A 312 -14.54 -25.04 -17.46
CA PRO A 312 -15.31 -25.36 -16.27
C PRO A 312 -15.44 -24.14 -15.36
N THR A 313 -16.65 -23.87 -14.88
CA THR A 313 -16.90 -22.82 -13.87
C THR A 313 -16.19 -23.18 -12.56
N LEU A 314 -15.32 -22.29 -12.10
CA LEU A 314 -14.61 -22.36 -10.81
C LEU A 314 -15.55 -22.16 -9.62
#